data_AF-A0A8D5U696-F1
#
_entry.id   AF-A0A8D5U696-F1
#
_cell.length_a   1.000
_cell.length_b   1.000
_cell.length_c   1.000
_cell.angle_alpha   90.00
_cell.angle_beta   90.00
_cell.angle_gamma   90.00
#
_symmetry.space_group_name_H-M   'P 1'
#
loop_
_entity.id
_entity.type
_entity.pdbx_description
1 polymer ?
#
loop_
_entity_poly.entity_id
_entity_poly.type
_entity_poly.pdbx_seq_one_letter_code
_entity_poly.pdbx_strand_id
1 'polypeptide(L)'
;MLEELKKLLEEVKSKTYNEKETIVKDITKVTSSIHNSLNSELAKAKKEGKKVDDLEKEVKEVLGKLDKLKENQTKMSLKDIKTALDTYIKKTEEIIEKLKKK
;
A
#
# COMPACT_ATOMS: atom_id res chain seq x y z
N MET A 1 -14.25 1.65 -0.58
CA MET A 1 -12.86 2.19 -0.62
C MET A 1 -11.93 1.52 0.38
N LEU A 2 -11.97 1.81 1.70
CA LEU A 2 -11.02 1.16 2.63
C LEU A 2 -11.21 -0.36 2.76
N GLU A 3 -12.45 -0.83 2.70
CA GLU A 3 -12.73 -2.26 2.79
C GLU A 3 -12.23 -3.02 1.54
N GLU A 4 -12.39 -2.42 0.35
CA GLU A 4 -11.86 -2.97 -0.91
C GLU A 4 -10.33 -2.99 -0.90
N LEU A 5 -9.71 -1.91 -0.39
CA LEU A 5 -8.26 -1.88 -0.18
C LEU A 5 -7.84 -3.03 0.75
N LYS A 6 -8.49 -3.20 1.91
CA LYS A 6 -8.16 -4.31 2.83
C LYS A 6 -8.27 -5.68 2.17
N LYS A 7 -9.33 -5.93 1.40
CA LYS A 7 -9.51 -7.20 0.65
C LYS A 7 -8.35 -7.44 -0.31
N LEU A 8 -7.94 -6.42 -1.07
CA LEU A 8 -6.80 -6.51 -1.97
C LEU A 8 -5.48 -6.78 -1.22
N LEU A 9 -5.26 -6.12 -0.08
CA LEU A 9 -4.04 -6.33 0.73
C LEU A 9 -3.96 -7.77 1.26
N GLU A 10 -5.08 -8.35 1.70
CA GLU A 10 -5.15 -9.76 2.13
C GLU A 10 -4.94 -10.75 0.97
N GLU A 11 -5.55 -10.47 -0.19
CA GLU A 11 -5.35 -11.28 -1.40
C GLU A 11 -3.86 -11.33 -1.77
N VAL A 12 -3.19 -10.17 -1.84
CA VAL A 12 -1.78 -10.08 -2.22
C VAL A 12 -0.85 -10.70 -1.15
N LYS A 13 -1.19 -10.55 0.14
CA LYS A 13 -0.42 -11.18 1.23
C LYS A 13 -0.45 -12.71 1.15
N SER A 14 -1.62 -13.28 0.92
CA SER A 14 -1.83 -14.74 0.88
C SER A 14 -1.35 -15.38 -0.42
N LYS A 15 -1.12 -14.59 -1.47
CA LYS A 15 -0.70 -15.08 -2.78
C LYS A 15 0.76 -15.53 -2.82
N THR A 16 0.97 -16.70 -3.40
CA THR A 16 2.29 -17.21 -3.79
C THR A 16 2.60 -16.78 -5.21
N TYR A 17 3.82 -16.34 -5.45
CA TYR A 17 4.27 -15.87 -6.75
C TYR A 17 5.33 -16.80 -7.32
N ASN A 18 5.12 -17.24 -8.57
CA ASN A 18 6.09 -18.05 -9.30
C ASN A 18 6.85 -17.21 -10.36
N GLU A 19 6.30 -16.05 -10.70
CA GLU A 19 6.83 -15.18 -11.75
C GLU A 19 6.91 -13.73 -11.28
N LYS A 20 8.00 -13.05 -11.66
CA LYS A 20 8.20 -11.63 -11.34
C LYS A 20 7.12 -10.73 -11.93
N GLU A 21 6.64 -11.04 -13.13
CA GLU A 21 5.58 -10.25 -13.77
C GLU A 21 4.30 -10.22 -12.93
N THR A 22 3.93 -11.35 -12.34
CA THR A 22 2.70 -11.46 -11.54
C THR A 22 2.81 -10.63 -10.25
N ILE A 23 3.94 -10.66 -9.56
CA ILE A 23 4.13 -9.82 -8.36
C ILE A 23 4.22 -8.32 -8.71
N VAL A 24 4.82 -7.96 -9.84
CA VAL A 24 4.87 -6.56 -10.30
C VAL A 24 3.49 -6.02 -10.68
N LYS A 25 2.64 -6.86 -11.30
CA LYS A 25 1.23 -6.53 -11.56
C LYS A 25 0.49 -6.24 -10.26
N ASP A 26 0.68 -7.06 -9.23
CA ASP A 26 0.01 -6.87 -7.95
C ASP A 26 0.59 -5.68 -7.15
N ILE A 27 1.91 -5.43 -7.19
CA ILE A 27 2.50 -4.19 -6.66
C ILE A 27 1.83 -2.96 -7.31
N THR A 28 1.65 -2.98 -8.63
CA THR A 28 1.00 -1.88 -9.35
C THR A 28 -0.45 -1.70 -8.91
N LYS A 29 -1.22 -2.78 -8.79
CA LYS A 29 -2.60 -2.74 -8.29
C LYS A 29 -2.68 -2.20 -6.86
N VAL A 30 -1.82 -2.69 -5.96
CA VAL A 30 -1.74 -2.24 -4.57
C VAL A 30 -1.41 -0.75 -4.50
N THR A 31 -0.42 -0.29 -5.27
CA THR A 31 -0.01 1.12 -5.32
C THR A 31 -1.18 2.02 -5.73
N SER A 32 -1.87 1.69 -6.82
CA SER A 32 -3.03 2.46 -7.28
C SER A 32 -4.18 2.44 -6.27
N SER A 33 -4.47 1.28 -5.68
CA SER A 33 -5.54 1.15 -4.68
C SER A 33 -5.25 1.91 -3.39
N ILE A 34 -3.99 1.93 -2.93
CA ILE A 34 -3.54 2.75 -1.80
C ILE A 34 -3.70 4.22 -2.14
N HIS A 35 -3.18 4.65 -3.29
CA HIS A 35 -3.27 6.05 -3.72
C HIS A 35 -4.72 6.52 -3.75
N ASN A 36 -5.63 5.75 -4.36
CA ASN A 36 -7.03 6.13 -4.51
C ASN A 36 -7.77 6.10 -3.17
N SER A 37 -7.66 4.99 -2.43
CA SER A 37 -8.46 4.78 -1.23
C SER A 37 -7.98 5.66 -0.08
N LEU A 38 -6.67 5.68 0.21
CA LEU A 38 -6.17 6.45 1.35
C LEU A 38 -6.24 7.95 1.09
N ASN A 39 -5.90 8.44 -0.10
CA ASN A 39 -6.01 9.89 -0.34
C ASN A 39 -7.45 10.38 -0.32
N SER A 40 -8.40 9.59 -0.80
CA SER A 40 -9.81 9.96 -0.71
C SER A 40 -10.28 10.07 0.74
N GLU A 41 -9.90 9.11 1.58
CA GLU A 41 -10.29 9.08 2.99
C GLU A 41 -9.55 10.14 3.82
N LEU A 42 -8.27 10.41 3.52
CA LEU A 42 -7.53 11.53 4.10
C LEU A 42 -8.16 12.87 3.72
N ALA A 43 -8.57 13.05 2.46
CA ALA A 43 -9.25 14.26 2.02
C ALA A 43 -10.59 14.47 2.73
N LYS A 44 -11.36 13.40 2.97
CA LYS A 44 -12.59 13.46 3.77
C LYS A 44 -12.29 13.83 5.22
N ALA A 45 -11.36 13.13 5.87
CA ALA A 45 -10.97 13.40 7.25
C ALA A 45 -10.48 14.85 7.43
N LYS A 46 -9.74 15.39 6.46
CA LYS A 46 -9.30 16.79 6.44
C LYS A 46 -10.47 17.78 6.35
N LYS A 47 -11.47 17.49 5.51
CA LYS A 47 -12.72 18.29 5.43
C LYS A 47 -13.53 18.24 6.72
N GLU A 48 -13.45 17.13 7.46
CA GLU A 48 -14.05 16.97 8.79
C GLU A 48 -13.22 17.65 9.90
N GLY A 49 -12.14 18.35 9.57
CA GLY A 49 -11.30 19.07 10.53
C GLY A 49 -10.29 18.20 11.28
N LYS A 50 -10.11 16.93 10.89
CA LYS A 50 -9.11 16.04 11.50
C LYS A 50 -7.71 16.42 11.04
N LYS A 51 -6.76 16.47 11.98
CA LYS A 51 -5.33 16.62 11.67
C LYS A 51 -4.79 15.33 11.08
N VAL A 52 -4.53 15.31 9.78
CA VAL A 52 -4.09 14.12 9.02
C VAL A 52 -2.75 14.27 8.32
N ASP A 53 -2.03 15.37 8.54
CA ASP A 53 -0.77 15.68 7.84
C ASP A 53 0.31 14.60 8.04
N ASP A 54 0.38 13.99 9.22
CA ASP A 54 1.31 12.88 9.49
C ASP A 54 0.93 11.61 8.71
N LEU A 55 -0.37 11.32 8.61
CA LEU A 55 -0.85 10.19 7.81
C LEU A 55 -0.63 10.42 6.32
N GLU A 56 -0.82 11.66 5.82
CA GLU A 56 -0.50 12.02 4.44
C GLU A 56 0.98 11.78 4.10
N LYS A 57 1.89 12.06 5.05
CA LYS A 57 3.33 11.77 4.90
C LYS A 57 3.59 10.26 4.89
N GLU A 58 3.01 9.51 5.82
CA GLU A 58 3.15 8.04 5.86
C GLU A 58 2.66 7.38 4.57
N VAL A 59 1.52 7.82 4.02
CA VAL A 59 1.00 7.31 2.74
C VAL A 59 1.96 7.61 1.58
N LYS A 60 2.47 8.84 1.50
CA LYS A 60 3.46 9.21 0.47
C LYS A 60 4.74 8.38 0.57
N GLU A 61 5.21 8.11 1.78
CA GLU A 61 6.38 7.26 2.01
C GLU A 61 6.14 5.83 1.51
N VAL A 62 4.98 5.25 1.84
CA VAL A 62 4.62 3.89 1.40
C VAL A 62 4.51 3.82 -0.12
N LEU A 63 3.84 4.79 -0.77
CA LEU A 63 3.73 4.86 -2.21
C LEU A 63 5.11 4.96 -2.88
N GLY A 64 5.97 5.86 -2.40
CA GLY A 64 7.33 5.99 -2.93
C GLY A 64 8.19 4.74 -2.74
N LYS A 65 7.94 3.96 -1.68
CA LYS A 65 8.60 2.66 -1.46
C LYS A 65 8.10 1.57 -2.40
N LEU A 66 6.80 1.55 -2.70
CA LEU A 66 6.21 0.63 -3.67
C LEU A 66 6.68 0.93 -5.10
N ASP A 67 6.78 2.21 -5.47
CA ASP A 67 7.32 2.62 -6.77
C ASP A 67 8.78 2.20 -6.92
N LYS A 68 9.62 2.48 -5.90
CA LYS A 68 11.03 2.03 -5.89
C LYS A 68 11.16 0.52 -5.93
N LEU A 69 10.25 -0.22 -5.28
CA LEU A 69 10.23 -1.68 -5.33
C LEU A 69 9.95 -2.17 -6.76
N LYS A 70 8.99 -1.53 -7.44
CA LYS A 70 8.67 -1.83 -8.84
C LYS A 70 9.84 -1.50 -9.78
N GLU A 71 10.55 -0.40 -9.57
CA GLU A 71 11.72 -0.03 -10.38
C GLU A 71 12.90 -0.99 -10.18
N ASN A 72 13.14 -1.42 -8.94
CA ASN A 72 14.29 -2.27 -8.60
C ASN A 72 14.02 -3.77 -8.72
N GLN A 73 12.79 -4.18 -9.05
CA GLN A 73 12.38 -5.59 -9.10
C GLN A 73 13.28 -6.48 -9.97
N THR A 74 13.87 -5.92 -11.03
CA THR A 74 14.77 -6.65 -11.94
C THR A 74 16.03 -7.15 -11.22
N LYS A 75 16.52 -6.40 -10.22
CA LYS A 75 17.73 -6.67 -9.45
C LYS A 75 17.48 -7.51 -8.19
N MET A 76 16.22 -7.76 -7.83
CA MET A 76 15.83 -8.45 -6.60
C MET A 76 15.38 -9.89 -6.87
N SER A 77 15.52 -10.79 -5.90
CA SER A 77 14.86 -12.09 -6.00
C SER A 77 13.35 -11.94 -5.78
N LEU A 78 12.57 -12.90 -6.26
CA LEU A 78 11.12 -12.89 -6.06
C LEU A 78 10.76 -12.91 -4.56
N LYS A 79 11.53 -13.64 -3.75
CA LYS A 79 11.38 -13.70 -2.28
C LYS A 79 11.60 -12.34 -1.63
N ASP A 80 12.63 -11.60 -2.07
CA ASP A 80 12.93 -10.27 -1.54
C ASP A 80 11.82 -9.28 -1.91
N ILE A 81 11.34 -9.35 -3.15
CA ILE A 81 10.22 -8.51 -3.62
C ILE A 81 8.97 -8.78 -2.77
N LYS A 82 8.63 -10.06 -2.55
CA LYS A 82 7.47 -10.45 -1.72
C LYS A 82 7.62 -9.97 -0.27
N THR A 83 8.80 -10.14 0.32
CA THR A 83 9.07 -9.70 1.70
C THR A 83 8.96 -8.18 1.83
N ALA A 84 9.48 -7.42 0.86
CA ALA A 84 9.34 -5.97 0.82
C ALA A 84 7.87 -5.54 0.65
N LEU A 85 7.15 -6.17 -0.28
CA LEU A 85 5.72 -5.93 -0.50
C LEU A 85 4.92 -6.17 0.78
N ASP A 86 5.11 -7.31 1.45
CA ASP A 86 4.43 -7.63 2.71
C ASP A 86 4.70 -6.60 3.81
N THR A 87 5.93 -6.09 3.87
CA THR A 87 6.30 -5.04 4.81
C THR A 87 5.53 -3.75 4.53
N TYR A 88 5.40 -3.36 3.26
CA TYR A 88 4.66 -2.16 2.88
C TYR A 88 3.15 -2.32 3.00
N ILE A 89 2.64 -3.54 2.78
CA ILE A 89 1.25 -3.88 3.08
C ILE A 89 0.96 -3.70 4.58
N LYS A 90 1.79 -4.26 5.48
CA LYS A 90 1.61 -4.09 6.92
C LYS A 90 1.58 -2.61 7.34
N LYS A 91 2.49 -1.80 6.81
CA LYS A 91 2.48 -0.35 7.04
C LYS A 91 1.19 0.31 6.55
N THR A 92 0.69 -0.10 5.40
CA THR A 92 -0.60 0.39 4.87
C THR A 92 -1.74 0.05 5.82
N GLU A 93 -1.76 -1.16 6.38
CA GLU A 93 -2.78 -1.57 7.36
C GLU A 93 -2.71 -0.75 8.64
N GLU A 94 -1.51 -0.46 9.15
CA GLU A 94 -1.32 0.43 10.29
C GLU A 94 -1.87 1.83 10.02
N ILE A 95 -1.64 2.39 8.82
CA ILE A 95 -2.21 3.68 8.42
C ILE A 95 -3.74 3.62 8.41
N ILE A 96 -4.33 2.56 7.85
CA ILE A 96 -5.80 2.38 7.85
C ILE A 96 -6.34 2.37 9.27
N GLU A 97 -5.70 1.65 10.19
CA GLU A 97 -6.13 1.58 11.58
C GLU A 97 -5.97 2.92 12.31
N LYS A 98 -4.88 3.67 12.06
CA LYS A 98 -4.72 5.04 12.59
C LYS A 98 -5.80 5.97 12.06
N LEU A 99 -6.16 5.87 10.78
CA LEU A 99 -7.18 6.70 10.15
C LEU A 99 -8.57 6.44 10.73
N LYS A 100 -8.91 5.18 11.01
CA LYS A 100 -10.17 4.79 11.66
C LYS A 100 -10.32 5.28 13.10
N LYS A 101 -9.19 5.51 13.79
CA LYS A 101 -9.16 5.96 15.19
C LYS A 101 -9.21 7.49 15.34
N LYS A 102 -9.09 8.24 14.25
CA LYS A 102 -9.25 9.71 14.23
C LYS A 102 -10.69 10.08 13.94
#